data_AF-A0A4U0YIZ3-F1
#
_entry.id   AF-A0A4U0YIZ3-F1
#
_cell.length_a   1.000
_cell.length_b   1.000
_cell.length_c   1.000
_cell.angle_alpha   90.00
_cell.angle_beta   90.00
_cell.angle_gamma   90.00
#
_symmetry.space_group_name_H-M   'P 1'
#
loop_
_entity.id
_entity.type
_entity.pdbx_description
1 polymer ?
#
loop_
_entity_poly.entity_id
_entity_poly.type
_entity_poly.pdbx_seq_one_letter_code
_entity_poly.pdbx_strand_id
1 'polypeptide(L)'
;MTSGNSHAAQAGSALVISMVLLLLTTLTALAGIRTSTGQERMAHNVKLKNDSFQAAESGMRHVEQQVRSNTLLLPLTICSQAACELPAPALDPDHRTAPGADWVAIPSSVAGNGMTAWYRIVRLGDSAIPANVTAAAPSTLYRISVVSHKGATRTVLESIYAFTRI
;
A
#
# COMPACT_ATOMS: atom_id res chain seq x y z
N MET A 1 26.11 14.81 -84.00
CA MET A 1 26.36 15.45 -82.69
C MET A 1 25.28 14.99 -81.73
N THR A 2 25.51 13.91 -80.98
CA THR A 2 24.58 13.43 -79.94
C THR A 2 25.30 13.50 -78.61
N SER A 3 24.82 14.39 -77.75
CA SER A 3 25.37 14.73 -76.44
C SER A 3 25.23 13.55 -75.47
N GLY A 4 26.34 13.14 -74.85
CA GLY A 4 26.36 12.04 -73.89
C GLY A 4 25.83 12.47 -72.52
N ASN A 5 24.74 11.86 -72.07
CA ASN A 5 24.16 12.09 -70.76
C ASN A 5 25.02 11.39 -69.69
N SER A 6 25.74 12.17 -68.88
CA SER A 6 26.58 11.64 -67.79
C SER A 6 25.72 11.37 -66.56
N HIS A 7 25.23 10.13 -66.41
CA HIS A 7 24.61 9.69 -65.17
C HIS A 7 25.71 9.43 -64.14
N ALA A 8 25.85 10.33 -63.17
CA ALA A 8 26.76 10.14 -62.03
C ALA A 8 26.35 8.88 -61.26
N ALA A 9 27.20 7.85 -61.31
CA ALA A 9 26.98 6.58 -60.63
C ALA A 9 27.24 6.74 -59.12
N GLN A 10 26.21 7.10 -58.36
CA GLN A 10 26.24 7.17 -56.92
C GLN A 10 25.96 5.77 -56.32
N ALA A 11 26.98 4.89 -56.29
CA ALA A 11 26.82 3.46 -56.01
C ALA A 11 27.33 2.99 -54.63
N GLY A 12 27.46 3.87 -53.62
CA GLY A 12 27.97 3.46 -52.31
C GLY A 12 27.43 4.21 -51.08
N SER A 13 26.98 5.45 -51.23
CA SER A 13 26.54 6.29 -50.09
C SER A 13 25.18 5.88 -49.53
N ALA A 14 24.26 5.37 -50.35
CA ALA A 14 22.90 5.03 -49.93
C ALA A 14 22.85 3.94 -48.84
N LEU A 15 23.72 2.93 -48.91
CA LEU A 15 23.82 1.86 -47.91
C LEU A 15 24.32 2.39 -46.55
N VAL A 16 25.32 3.28 -46.57
CA VAL A 16 25.85 3.87 -45.34
C VAL A 16 24.82 4.76 -44.67
N ILE A 17 24.13 5.60 -45.47
CA ILE A 17 23.08 6.48 -44.97
C ILE A 17 21.91 5.66 -44.40
N SER A 18 21.47 4.59 -45.07
CA SER A 18 20.39 3.75 -44.56
C SER A 18 20.79 3.03 -43.27
N MET A 19 22.03 2.57 -43.13
CA MET A 19 22.53 1.96 -41.90
C MET A 19 22.60 2.97 -40.74
N VAL A 20 23.06 4.20 -41.00
CA VAL A 20 23.08 5.27 -39.99
C VAL A 20 21.66 5.63 -39.56
N LEU A 21 20.74 5.80 -40.51
CA LEU A 21 19.33 6.09 -40.20
C LEU A 21 18.69 4.95 -39.39
N LEU A 22 18.92 3.69 -39.76
CA LEU A 22 18.40 2.52 -39.04
C LEU A 22 18.99 2.40 -37.63
N LEU A 23 20.27 2.75 -37.46
CA LEU A 23 20.90 2.81 -36.14
C LEU A 23 20.25 3.89 -35.27
N LEU A 24 20.05 5.11 -35.82
CA LEU A 24 19.44 6.22 -35.10
C LEU A 24 17.98 5.92 -34.68
N THR A 25 17.19 5.30 -35.56
CA THR A 25 15.82 4.89 -35.22
C THR A 25 15.79 3.79 -34.17
N THR A 26 16.73 2.84 -34.21
CA THR A 26 16.82 1.78 -33.20
C THR A 26 17.19 2.34 -31.82
N LEU A 27 18.14 3.28 -31.75
CA LEU A 27 18.56 3.89 -30.49
C LEU A 27 17.45 4.73 -29.86
N THR A 28 16.71 5.50 -30.67
CA THR A 28 15.55 6.27 -30.19
C THR A 28 14.42 5.37 -29.72
N ALA A 29 14.14 4.29 -30.44
CA ALA A 29 13.16 3.27 -30.02
C ALA A 29 13.56 2.63 -28.68
N LEU A 30 14.82 2.23 -28.51
CA LEU A 30 15.31 1.62 -27.28
C LEU A 30 15.26 2.59 -26.08
N ALA A 31 15.58 3.87 -26.30
CA ALA A 31 15.44 4.90 -25.27
C ALA A 31 13.98 5.03 -24.80
N GLY A 32 13.02 5.02 -25.73
CA GLY A 32 11.59 5.04 -25.41
C GLY A 32 11.14 3.84 -24.56
N ILE A 33 11.59 2.62 -24.90
CA ILE A 33 11.28 1.40 -24.14
C ILE A 33 11.81 1.47 -22.71
N ARG A 34 13.05 1.97 -22.52
CA ARG A 34 13.64 2.12 -21.17
C ARG A 34 12.80 3.06 -20.30
N THR A 35 12.31 4.17 -20.86
CA THR A 35 11.41 5.08 -20.13
C THR A 35 10.08 4.42 -19.80
N SER A 36 9.46 3.73 -20.76
CA SER A 36 8.19 3.01 -20.55
C SER A 36 8.29 1.95 -19.46
N THR A 37 9.37 1.15 -19.45
CA THR A 37 9.58 0.11 -18.42
C THR A 37 9.80 0.72 -17.03
N GLY A 38 10.45 1.89 -16.95
CA GLY A 38 10.56 2.65 -15.70
C GLY A 38 9.19 3.14 -15.19
N GLN A 39 8.38 3.72 -16.08
CA GLN A 39 7.04 4.18 -15.75
C GLN A 39 6.11 3.03 -15.32
N GLU A 40 6.20 1.88 -15.97
CA GLU A 40 5.44 0.68 -15.60
C GLU A 40 5.77 0.21 -14.18
N ARG A 41 7.06 0.13 -13.83
CA ARG A 41 7.49 -0.24 -12.46
C ARG A 41 7.02 0.78 -11.42
N MET A 42 7.07 2.07 -11.75
CA MET A 42 6.57 3.13 -10.85
C MET A 42 5.04 3.02 -10.67
N ALA A 43 4.28 2.84 -11.76
CA ALA A 43 2.84 2.65 -11.71
C ALA A 43 2.46 1.40 -10.91
N HIS A 44 3.22 0.31 -11.07
CA HIS A 44 3.04 -0.91 -10.28
C HIS A 44 3.29 -0.67 -8.79
N ASN A 45 4.37 0.01 -8.42
CA ASN A 45 4.67 0.32 -7.02
C ASN A 45 3.62 1.23 -6.38
N VAL A 46 3.11 2.23 -7.11
CA VAL A 46 2.02 3.10 -6.64
C VAL A 46 0.74 2.29 -6.44
N LYS A 47 0.41 1.41 -7.39
CA LYS A 47 -0.74 0.50 -7.28
C LYS A 47 -0.62 -0.40 -6.06
N LEU A 48 0.53 -1.05 -5.84
CA LEU A 48 0.73 -1.91 -4.66
C LEU A 48 0.54 -1.15 -3.35
N LYS A 49 1.06 0.08 -3.25
CA LYS A 49 0.84 0.93 -2.06
C LYS A 49 -0.62 1.26 -1.85
N ASN A 50 -1.34 1.60 -2.92
CA ASN A 50 -2.77 1.88 -2.85
C ASN A 50 -3.58 0.63 -2.44
N ASP A 51 -3.31 -0.52 -3.06
CA ASP A 51 -3.95 -1.79 -2.71
C ASP A 51 -3.69 -2.15 -1.25
N SER A 52 -2.49 -1.88 -0.75
CA SER A 52 -2.12 -2.06 0.64
C SER A 52 -2.91 -1.15 1.58
N PHE A 53 -3.04 0.12 1.24
CA PHE A 53 -3.86 1.06 2.00
C PHE A 53 -5.34 0.65 2.03
N GLN A 54 -5.92 0.31 0.87
CA GLN A 54 -7.31 -0.14 0.77
C GLN A 54 -7.57 -1.40 1.60
N ALA A 55 -6.62 -2.35 1.62
CA ALA A 55 -6.73 -3.55 2.44
C ALA A 55 -6.72 -3.23 3.94
N ALA A 56 -5.87 -2.30 4.38
CA ALA A 56 -5.83 -1.85 5.77
C ALA A 56 -7.12 -1.10 6.15
N GLU A 57 -7.64 -0.24 5.26
CA GLU A 57 -8.89 0.50 5.49
C GLU A 57 -10.10 -0.44 5.56
N SER A 58 -10.21 -1.39 4.62
CA SER A 58 -11.27 -2.41 4.62
C SER A 58 -11.21 -3.25 5.90
N GLY A 59 -10.01 -3.65 6.31
CA GLY A 59 -9.76 -4.34 7.57
C GLY A 59 -10.19 -3.53 8.79
N MET A 60 -9.86 -2.24 8.82
CA MET A 60 -10.24 -1.33 9.90
C MET A 60 -11.75 -1.18 9.99
N ARG A 61 -12.43 -0.92 8.87
CA ARG A 61 -13.90 -0.83 8.81
C ARG A 61 -14.57 -2.12 9.27
N HIS A 62 -14.01 -3.27 8.91
CA HIS A 62 -14.51 -4.58 9.34
C HIS A 62 -14.42 -4.76 10.85
N VAL A 63 -13.28 -4.41 11.46
CA VAL A 63 -13.09 -4.49 12.91
C VAL A 63 -14.00 -3.49 13.63
N GLU A 64 -14.06 -2.24 13.18
CA GLU A 64 -14.93 -1.21 13.77
C GLU A 64 -16.41 -1.60 13.73
N GLN A 65 -16.86 -2.22 12.63
CA GLN A 65 -18.22 -2.75 12.54
C GLN A 65 -18.48 -3.83 13.59
N GLN A 66 -17.54 -4.75 13.81
CA GLN A 66 -17.66 -5.82 14.81
C GLN A 66 -17.63 -5.28 16.25
N VAL A 67 -16.80 -4.25 16.51
CA VAL A 67 -16.77 -3.54 17.78
C VAL A 67 -18.12 -2.85 18.03
N ARG A 68 -18.68 -2.19 17.01
CA ARG A 68 -20.00 -1.54 17.11
C ARG A 68 -21.15 -2.53 17.30
N SER A 69 -21.10 -3.71 16.68
CA SER A 69 -22.10 -4.77 16.89
C SER A 69 -21.86 -5.60 18.15
N ASN A 70 -20.85 -5.28 18.95
CA ASN A 70 -20.46 -5.98 20.18
C ASN A 70 -20.24 -7.49 19.96
N THR A 71 -19.73 -7.87 18.78
CA THR A 71 -19.42 -9.27 18.41
C THR A 71 -18.00 -9.67 18.77
N LEU A 72 -17.12 -8.69 19.04
CA LEU A 72 -15.75 -8.89 19.48
C LEU A 72 -15.63 -8.72 20.99
N LEU A 73 -14.78 -9.55 21.61
CA LEU A 73 -14.38 -9.37 23.00
C LEU A 73 -13.31 -8.27 23.06
N LEU A 74 -13.62 -7.18 23.77
CA LEU A 74 -12.70 -6.07 23.95
C LEU A 74 -11.79 -6.31 25.17
N PRO A 75 -10.50 -5.91 25.10
CA PRO A 75 -9.59 -6.00 26.24
C PRO A 75 -10.11 -5.21 27.45
N LEU A 76 -10.02 -5.79 28.65
CA LEU A 76 -10.42 -5.13 29.90
C LEU A 76 -9.24 -4.45 30.60
N THR A 77 -8.04 -4.98 30.42
CA THR A 77 -6.80 -4.48 31.00
C THR A 77 -6.32 -3.24 30.24
N ILE A 78 -6.00 -2.17 30.96
CA ILE A 78 -5.32 -1.00 30.38
C ILE A 78 -3.92 -1.45 29.95
N CYS A 79 -3.50 -1.06 28.76
CA CYS A 79 -2.13 -1.28 28.36
C CYS A 79 -1.16 -0.49 29.26
N SER A 80 0.06 -0.99 29.38
CA SER A 80 1.14 -0.25 30.04
C SER A 80 2.44 -0.42 29.27
N GLN A 81 3.24 0.65 29.22
CA GLN A 81 4.57 0.68 28.57
C GLN A 81 4.53 0.08 27.15
N ALA A 82 5.42 -0.88 26.84
CA ALA A 82 5.57 -1.51 25.53
C ALA A 82 4.28 -2.15 25.00
N ALA A 83 3.34 -2.57 25.87
CA ALA A 83 2.07 -3.12 25.42
C ALA A 83 1.16 -2.05 24.76
N CYS A 84 1.34 -0.77 25.12
CA CYS A 84 0.67 0.37 24.49
C CYS A 84 1.34 0.81 23.19
N GLU A 85 2.50 0.27 22.82
CA GLU A 85 3.18 0.63 21.58
C GLU A 85 2.84 -0.37 20.47
N LEU A 86 3.03 0.08 19.23
CA LEU A 86 3.05 -0.83 18.09
C LEU A 86 4.34 -1.65 18.16
N PRO A 87 4.29 -2.98 18.12
CA PRO A 87 5.49 -3.79 18.18
C PRO A 87 6.32 -3.59 16.90
N ALA A 88 7.66 -3.63 16.98
CA ALA A 88 8.53 -3.40 15.82
C ALA A 88 8.21 -4.28 14.59
N PRO A 89 7.84 -5.57 14.73
CA PRO A 89 7.39 -6.40 13.61
C PRO A 89 6.13 -5.88 12.91
N ALA A 90 5.37 -4.98 13.53
CA ALA A 90 4.21 -4.33 12.92
C ALA A 90 4.62 -3.26 11.90
N LEU A 91 5.85 -2.75 11.97
CA LEU A 91 6.41 -1.71 11.11
C LEU A 91 7.47 -2.23 10.14
N ASP A 92 7.98 -3.43 10.38
CA ASP A 92 8.99 -4.09 9.54
C ASP A 92 8.41 -4.58 8.20
N PRO A 93 8.89 -4.08 7.04
CA PRO A 93 8.46 -4.55 5.72
C PRO A 93 8.79 -6.02 5.43
N ASP A 94 9.82 -6.58 6.06
CA ASP A 94 10.25 -7.95 5.82
C ASP A 94 9.52 -8.97 6.71
N HIS A 95 8.80 -8.49 7.72
CA HIS A 95 8.00 -9.33 8.62
C HIS A 95 6.67 -9.75 7.97
N ARG A 96 6.53 -11.04 7.65
CA ARG A 96 5.41 -11.60 6.86
C ARG A 96 4.39 -12.42 7.65
N THR A 97 4.53 -12.47 8.97
CA THR A 97 3.63 -13.20 9.86
C THR A 97 2.89 -12.22 10.77
N ALA A 98 2.03 -12.74 11.65
CA ALA A 98 1.39 -11.92 12.67
C ALA A 98 2.46 -11.12 13.45
N PRO A 99 2.29 -9.80 13.67
CA PRO A 99 3.29 -8.99 14.35
C PRO A 99 3.52 -9.31 15.84
N GLY A 100 2.64 -10.13 16.44
CA GLY A 100 2.73 -10.59 17.83
C GLY A 100 1.55 -11.50 18.19
N ALA A 101 1.54 -12.01 19.42
CA ALA A 101 0.51 -12.97 19.89
C ALA A 101 -0.92 -12.36 19.95
N ASP A 102 -1.02 -11.05 20.23
CA ASP A 102 -2.31 -10.34 20.33
C ASP A 102 -2.89 -9.91 18.97
N TRP A 103 -2.29 -10.33 17.87
CA TRP A 103 -2.73 -9.98 16.52
C TRP A 103 -3.60 -11.07 15.93
N VAL A 104 -4.76 -10.68 15.41
CA VAL A 104 -5.74 -11.58 14.82
C VAL A 104 -5.79 -11.35 13.31
N ALA A 105 -5.89 -12.43 12.54
CA ALA A 105 -5.95 -12.35 11.09
C ALA A 105 -7.29 -11.76 10.61
N ILE A 106 -7.21 -10.89 9.61
CA ILE A 106 -8.36 -10.39 8.86
C ILE A 106 -8.60 -11.34 7.68
N PRO A 107 -9.85 -11.77 7.41
CA PRO A 107 -10.15 -12.63 6.28
C PRO A 107 -9.65 -12.05 4.95
N SER A 108 -9.10 -12.89 4.07
CA SER A 108 -8.59 -12.48 2.76
C SER A 108 -9.68 -11.89 1.85
N SER A 109 -10.95 -12.27 2.07
CA SER A 109 -12.11 -11.68 1.41
C SER A 109 -12.35 -10.22 1.78
N VAL A 110 -11.92 -9.80 2.98
CA VAL A 110 -12.01 -8.41 3.45
C VAL A 110 -10.79 -7.61 3.00
N ALA A 111 -9.58 -8.17 3.16
CA ALA A 111 -8.34 -7.50 2.75
C ALA A 111 -8.28 -7.28 1.23
N GLY A 112 -8.72 -8.26 0.42
CA GLY A 112 -8.77 -8.17 -1.03
C GLY A 112 -7.39 -8.10 -1.70
N ASN A 113 -7.36 -8.10 -3.03
CA ASN A 113 -6.15 -7.87 -3.87
C ASN A 113 -4.93 -8.77 -3.55
N GLY A 114 -5.15 -9.93 -2.92
CA GLY A 114 -4.09 -10.83 -2.46
C GLY A 114 -3.25 -10.25 -1.33
N MET A 115 -3.79 -9.29 -0.57
CA MET A 115 -3.20 -8.73 0.63
C MET A 115 -3.51 -9.62 1.82
N THR A 116 -2.56 -9.72 2.74
CA THR A 116 -2.78 -10.32 4.05
C THR A 116 -2.80 -9.21 5.07
N ALA A 117 -3.78 -9.24 5.98
CA ALA A 117 -3.93 -8.23 7.00
C ALA A 117 -4.19 -8.82 8.39
N TRP A 118 -3.78 -8.11 9.42
CA TRP A 118 -4.02 -8.44 10.83
C TRP A 118 -4.48 -7.20 11.58
N TYR A 119 -5.23 -7.41 12.65
CA TYR A 119 -5.64 -6.34 13.57
C TYR A 119 -5.23 -6.66 15.00
N ARG A 120 -5.07 -5.60 15.79
CA ARG A 120 -4.89 -5.65 17.24
C ARG A 120 -5.73 -4.56 17.88
N ILE A 121 -6.38 -4.87 19.00
CA ILE A 121 -7.13 -3.90 19.80
C ILE A 121 -6.44 -3.77 21.15
N VAL A 122 -6.24 -2.54 21.60
CA VAL A 122 -5.59 -2.23 22.87
C VAL A 122 -6.44 -1.22 23.63
N ARG A 123 -6.67 -1.45 24.94
CA ARG A 123 -7.36 -0.49 25.79
C ARG A 123 -6.36 0.57 26.27
N LEU A 124 -6.61 1.84 25.94
CA LEU A 124 -5.76 2.97 26.31
C LEU A 124 -6.08 3.52 27.70
N GLY A 125 -7.33 3.43 28.14
CA GLY A 125 -7.79 3.97 29.42
C GLY A 125 -9.24 4.43 29.35
N ASP A 126 -9.63 5.31 30.27
CA ASP A 126 -10.98 5.91 30.32
C ASP A 126 -10.91 7.43 30.10
N SER A 127 -11.95 7.99 29.50
CA SER A 127 -12.14 9.43 29.29
C SER A 127 -13.54 9.85 29.71
N ALA A 128 -13.64 10.97 30.44
CA ALA A 128 -14.91 11.54 30.89
C ALA A 128 -15.58 12.45 29.85
N ILE A 129 -14.85 12.82 28.78
CA ILE A 129 -15.32 13.80 27.77
C ILE A 129 -14.92 13.31 26.37
N PRO A 130 -15.53 12.25 25.83
CA PRO A 130 -15.38 11.93 24.41
C PRO A 130 -15.92 13.10 23.54
N ALA A 131 -15.29 13.37 22.40
CA ALA A 131 -15.76 14.42 21.49
C ALA A 131 -17.12 14.04 20.87
N ASN A 132 -17.94 15.05 20.55
CA ASN A 132 -19.22 14.89 19.85
C ASN A 132 -20.29 14.05 20.59
N VAL A 133 -20.32 14.13 21.92
CA VAL A 133 -21.42 13.61 22.75
C VAL A 133 -22.30 14.73 23.29
N THR A 134 -23.60 14.49 23.39
CA THR A 134 -24.58 15.48 23.88
C THR A 134 -24.49 15.74 25.38
N ALA A 135 -23.93 14.80 26.14
CA ALA A 135 -23.60 14.93 27.56
C ALA A 135 -22.30 14.17 27.86
N ALA A 136 -21.48 14.71 28.78
CA ALA A 136 -20.28 14.06 29.25
C ALA A 136 -20.64 12.71 29.89
N ALA A 137 -20.06 11.62 29.36
CA ALA A 137 -20.30 10.27 29.82
C ALA A 137 -18.97 9.50 29.89
N PRO A 138 -18.77 8.64 30.89
CA PRO A 138 -17.56 7.84 31.00
C PRO A 138 -17.45 6.91 29.80
N SER A 139 -16.32 7.03 29.10
CA SER A 139 -16.00 6.25 27.91
C SER A 139 -14.68 5.53 28.08
N THR A 140 -14.61 4.30 27.59
CA THR A 140 -13.36 3.54 27.52
C THR A 140 -12.75 3.72 26.14
N LEU A 141 -11.48 4.12 26.08
CA LEU A 141 -10.74 4.34 24.85
C LEU A 141 -10.01 3.07 24.41
N TYR A 142 -10.20 2.72 23.15
CA TYR A 142 -9.53 1.60 22.49
C TYR A 142 -8.74 2.11 21.28
N ARG A 143 -7.50 1.66 21.11
CA ARG A 143 -6.77 1.81 19.85
C ARG A 143 -6.92 0.55 19.04
N ILE A 144 -7.38 0.70 17.81
CA ILE A 144 -7.47 -0.37 16.82
C ILE A 144 -6.33 -0.13 15.83
N SER A 145 -5.40 -1.07 15.76
CA SER A 145 -4.29 -1.04 14.81
C SER A 145 -4.49 -2.13 13.78
N VAL A 146 -4.38 -1.80 12.49
CA VAL A 146 -4.47 -2.74 11.38
C VAL A 146 -3.19 -2.66 10.57
N VAL A 147 -2.64 -3.82 10.25
CA VAL A 147 -1.49 -3.98 9.37
C VAL A 147 -1.95 -4.75 8.15
N SER A 148 -1.65 -4.23 6.95
CA SER A 148 -1.74 -4.98 5.70
C SER A 148 -0.37 -5.10 5.06
N HIS A 149 -0.12 -6.18 4.33
CA HIS A 149 1.14 -6.35 3.61
C HIS A 149 1.03 -7.29 2.39
N LYS A 150 1.92 -7.07 1.42
CA LYS A 150 2.18 -7.93 0.27
C LYS A 150 3.59 -7.65 -0.27
N GLY A 151 4.43 -8.68 -0.29
CA GLY A 151 5.84 -8.50 -0.64
C GLY A 151 6.51 -7.56 0.35
N ALA A 152 7.20 -6.53 -0.14
CA ALA A 152 7.81 -5.47 0.67
C ALA A 152 6.88 -4.26 0.90
N THR A 153 5.64 -4.29 0.37
CA THR A 153 4.67 -3.22 0.61
C THR A 153 3.90 -3.52 1.88
N ARG A 154 3.87 -2.54 2.78
CA ARG A 154 3.20 -2.63 4.07
C ARG A 154 2.48 -1.33 4.38
N THR A 155 1.32 -1.42 5.00
CA THR A 155 0.58 -0.26 5.50
C THR A 155 0.09 -0.55 6.91
N VAL A 156 0.24 0.42 7.80
CA VAL A 156 -0.29 0.37 9.16
C VAL A 156 -1.24 1.54 9.33
N LEU A 157 -2.45 1.24 9.79
CA LEU A 157 -3.45 2.25 10.14
C LEU A 157 -3.81 2.11 11.62
N GLU A 158 -3.99 3.24 12.29
CA GLU A 158 -4.47 3.28 13.66
C GLU A 158 -5.71 4.17 13.76
N SER A 159 -6.69 3.71 14.54
CA SER A 159 -7.92 4.43 14.86
C SER A 159 -8.15 4.37 16.37
N ILE A 160 -8.72 5.44 16.94
CA ILE A 160 -9.11 5.47 18.35
C ILE A 160 -10.63 5.41 18.42
N TYR A 161 -11.13 4.37 19.08
CA TYR A 161 -12.55 4.14 19.30
C TYR A 161 -12.91 4.42 20.76
N ALA A 162 -13.88 5.31 20.99
CA ALA A 162 -14.40 5.59 22.32
C ALA A 162 -15.71 4.82 22.55
N PHE A 163 -15.67 3.83 23.44
CA PHE A 163 -16.87 3.10 23.85
C PHE A 163 -17.51 3.79 25.04
N THR A 164 -18.61 4.50 24.81
CA THR A 164 -19.35 5.22 25.86
C THR A 164 -20.38 4.28 26.49
N ARG A 165 -20.39 4.20 27.83
CA ARG A 165 -21.46 3.53 28.57
C ARG A 165 -22.49 4.60 28.95
N ILE A 166 -23.64 4.58 28.28
CA ILE A 166 -24.81 5.39 28.65
C ILE A 166 -25.70 4.56 29.58
#